data_AF-N6UBR4-F1
#
_entry.id   AF-N6UBR4-F1
#
_cell.length_a   1.000
_cell.length_b   1.000
_cell.length_c   1.000
_cell.angle_alpha   90.00
_cell.angle_beta   90.00
_cell.angle_gamma   90.00
#
_symmetry.space_group_name_H-M   'P 1'
#
loop_
_entity.id
_entity.type
_entity.pdbx_description
1 polymer ?
#
loop_
_entity_poly.entity_id
_entity_poly.type
_entity_poly.pdbx_seq_one_letter_code
_entity_poly.pdbx_strand_id
1 'polypeptide(L)'
;MGYILISPTSHTDLLNGDEPVSTLTQDFHTRLDNLLRTLVHARPHFVRCICSNSQEGANRFDRGIVVRQIRSLQVLETVNLMAGGFPHRMRYKAFNSRYRLLAPFAELSRTEEKITDDCKTILQYATDLLAKKEAISAVSTSWAMGKRHIFLSEGIRQLLEKLRNETRQRAATLIQATWKGWRCRYRWTTLRRDKPAPDGVAAGKAAPSRTGATTGPRPRPQPIAGTPPPDMGEKCDAKIIQQTCNLFGLDLERPPPVPPSRSYTVTGNTKLGYPQTRVMKMSYPEDASGDGPVFYKGETVLVVGASQRRGHLIVEHKNHTLHVPFQFMELKPTLNI
;
A
#
# COMPACT_ATOMS: atom_id res chain seq x y z
N MET A 1 -23.82 -41.23 13.84
CA MET A 1 -24.17 -41.73 12.50
C MET A 1 -25.62 -41.35 12.24
N GLY A 2 -25.85 -40.15 11.70
CA GLY A 2 -27.19 -39.68 11.33
C GLY A 2 -27.19 -39.46 9.83
N TYR A 3 -27.85 -40.35 9.09
CA TYR A 3 -28.05 -40.20 7.66
C TYR A 3 -29.22 -39.24 7.46
N ILE A 4 -28.93 -38.07 6.89
CA ILE A 4 -29.96 -37.13 6.44
C ILE A 4 -30.47 -37.66 5.08
N LEU A 5 -31.67 -38.23 5.08
CA LEU A 5 -32.43 -38.48 3.85
C LEU A 5 -32.99 -37.14 3.37
N ILE A 6 -32.49 -36.66 2.22
CA ILE A 6 -33.07 -35.52 1.51
C ILE A 6 -33.63 -36.06 0.20
N SER A 7 -34.96 -36.02 0.07
CA SER A 7 -35.67 -36.38 -1.15
C SER A 7 -35.26 -35.48 -2.32
N PRO A 8 -35.08 -36.02 -3.54
CA PRO A 8 -34.61 -35.25 -4.67
C PRO A 8 -35.77 -34.53 -5.34
N THR A 9 -35.74 -33.19 -5.35
CA THR A 9 -36.46 -32.43 -6.37
C THR A 9 -35.61 -32.41 -7.63
N SER A 10 -36.06 -33.17 -8.63
CA SER A 10 -35.46 -33.39 -9.93
C SER A 10 -35.52 -32.15 -10.81
N HIS A 11 -34.39 -31.77 -11.42
CA HIS A 11 -34.40 -30.99 -12.65
C HIS A 11 -34.61 -31.98 -13.79
N THR A 12 -35.85 -32.13 -14.26
CA THR A 12 -36.17 -32.89 -15.48
C THR A 12 -36.37 -31.91 -16.61
N ASP A 13 -35.37 -31.76 -17.48
CA ASP A 13 -35.58 -31.39 -18.87
C ASP A 13 -34.92 -32.48 -19.71
N LEU A 14 -35.71 -33.50 -20.04
CA LEU A 14 -35.34 -34.56 -20.98
C LEU A 14 -35.64 -34.07 -22.39
N LEU A 15 -34.61 -33.96 -23.23
CA LEU A 15 -34.73 -34.03 -24.68
C LEU A 15 -33.93 -35.25 -25.17
N ASN A 16 -34.67 -36.33 -25.38
CA ASN A 16 -34.42 -37.52 -26.20
C ASN A 16 -32.98 -38.07 -26.36
N GLY A 17 -32.75 -39.22 -25.70
CA GLY A 17 -32.10 -40.39 -26.31
C GLY A 17 -30.65 -40.64 -25.93
N ASP A 18 -30.44 -41.47 -24.90
CA ASP A 18 -29.18 -42.12 -24.51
C ASP A 18 -28.01 -41.25 -24.02
N GLU A 19 -28.30 -40.26 -23.16
CA GLU A 19 -27.28 -39.80 -22.21
C GLU A 19 -27.42 -40.57 -20.88
N PRO A 20 -26.35 -41.23 -20.39
CA PRO A 20 -26.42 -41.98 -19.14
C PRO A 20 -26.78 -41.03 -18.01
N VAL A 21 -27.86 -41.35 -17.29
CA VAL A 21 -28.33 -40.57 -16.14
C VAL A 21 -27.21 -40.50 -15.10
N SER A 22 -26.57 -39.33 -15.02
CA SER A 22 -25.51 -39.08 -14.05
C SER A 22 -26.12 -39.12 -12.65
N THR A 23 -25.62 -40.03 -11.81
CA THR A 23 -26.07 -40.11 -10.42
C THR A 23 -25.63 -38.87 -9.65
N LEU A 24 -26.32 -38.48 -8.58
CA LEU A 24 -25.90 -37.39 -7.70
C LEU A 24 -24.43 -37.54 -7.25
N THR A 25 -24.03 -38.79 -6.97
CA THR A 25 -22.65 -39.14 -6.64
C THR A 25 -21.69 -38.82 -7.78
N GLN A 26 -22.04 -39.19 -9.02
CA GLN A 26 -21.25 -38.90 -10.22
C GLN A 26 -21.13 -37.40 -10.50
N ASP A 27 -22.23 -36.64 -10.34
CA ASP A 27 -22.21 -35.18 -10.45
C ASP A 27 -21.34 -34.53 -9.37
N PHE A 28 -21.43 -35.01 -8.12
CA PHE A 28 -20.59 -34.52 -7.03
C PHE A 28 -19.10 -34.79 -7.30
N HIS A 29 -18.77 -36.01 -7.75
CA HIS A 29 -17.40 -36.37 -8.16
C HIS A 29 -16.89 -35.46 -9.27
N THR A 30 -17.71 -35.23 -10.30
CA THR A 30 -17.33 -34.40 -11.45
C THR A 30 -17.06 -32.95 -11.02
N ARG A 31 -17.89 -32.40 -10.13
CA ARG A 31 -17.69 -31.06 -9.57
C ARG A 31 -16.43 -30.97 -8.70
N LEU A 32 -16.17 -31.98 -7.88
CA LEU A 32 -14.98 -32.05 -7.03
C LEU A 32 -13.70 -32.14 -7.88
N ASP A 33 -13.69 -32.95 -8.92
CA ASP A 33 -12.55 -33.08 -9.84
C ASP A 33 -12.26 -31.77 -10.59
N ASN A 34 -13.31 -31.08 -11.04
CA ASN A 34 -13.18 -29.77 -11.66
C ASN A 34 -12.56 -28.74 -10.70
N LEU A 35 -12.96 -28.77 -9.43
CA LEU A 35 -12.37 -27.93 -8.39
C LEU A 35 -10.90 -28.27 -8.16
N LEU A 36 -10.56 -29.55 -8.01
CA LEU A 36 -9.19 -30.00 -7.79
C LEU A 36 -8.27 -29.61 -8.96
N ARG A 37 -8.72 -29.80 -10.21
CA ARG A 37 -7.96 -29.35 -11.40
C ARG A 37 -7.66 -27.86 -11.34
N THR A 38 -8.64 -27.05 -10.95
CA THR A 38 -8.46 -25.60 -10.79
C THR A 38 -7.42 -25.28 -9.70
N LEU A 39 -7.49 -25.97 -8.56
CA LEU A 39 -6.57 -25.78 -7.44
C LEU A 39 -5.12 -26.22 -7.74
N VAL A 40 -4.93 -27.28 -8.53
CA VAL A 40 -3.61 -27.79 -8.93
C VAL A 40 -2.84 -26.77 -9.78
N HIS A 41 -3.52 -25.98 -10.59
CA HIS A 41 -2.90 -24.92 -11.38
C HIS A 41 -2.62 -23.64 -10.57
N ALA A 42 -3.16 -23.53 -9.36
CA ALA A 42 -2.91 -22.43 -8.45
C ALA A 42 -1.68 -22.68 -7.57
N ARG A 43 -1.32 -21.68 -6.76
CA ARG A 43 -0.36 -21.81 -5.66
C ARG A 43 -1.13 -21.85 -4.33
N PRO A 44 -1.50 -23.04 -3.83
CA PRO A 44 -2.41 -23.15 -2.69
C PRO A 44 -1.73 -22.72 -1.39
N HIS A 45 -2.53 -22.12 -0.51
CA HIS A 45 -2.19 -21.80 0.87
C HIS A 45 -3.17 -22.54 1.78
N PHE A 46 -2.66 -23.27 2.76
CA PHE A 46 -3.48 -24.09 3.65
C PHE A 46 -3.68 -23.41 5.01
N VAL A 47 -4.94 -23.29 5.43
CA VAL A 47 -5.33 -22.85 6.77
C VAL A 47 -6.03 -24.01 7.45
N ARG A 48 -5.59 -24.38 8.66
CA ARG A 48 -6.24 -25.42 9.48
C ARG A 48 -6.95 -24.76 10.65
N CYS A 49 -8.27 -24.87 10.65
CA CYS A 49 -9.10 -24.39 11.76
C CYS A 49 -9.16 -25.43 12.87
N ILE A 50 -9.07 -25.00 14.13
CA ILE A 50 -9.13 -25.87 15.31
C ILE A 50 -10.16 -25.28 16.27
N CYS A 51 -11.17 -26.08 16.65
CA CYS A 51 -12.14 -25.68 17.67
C CYS A 51 -11.51 -25.81 19.06
N SER A 52 -11.48 -24.71 19.82
CA SER A 52 -10.84 -24.66 21.14
C SER A 52 -11.64 -25.38 22.23
N ASN A 53 -12.97 -25.43 22.11
CA ASN A 53 -13.87 -26.17 22.99
C ASN A 53 -15.19 -26.50 22.26
N SER A 54 -15.96 -27.45 22.76
CA SER A 54 -17.24 -27.88 22.17
C SER A 54 -18.45 -27.04 22.59
N GLN A 55 -18.30 -26.21 23.62
CA GLN A 55 -19.38 -25.41 24.20
C GLN A 55 -19.41 -23.98 23.63
N GLU A 56 -18.61 -23.71 22.60
CA GLU A 56 -18.47 -22.41 21.95
C GLU A 56 -18.16 -21.25 22.92
N GLY A 57 -17.58 -21.58 24.09
CA GLY A 57 -17.26 -20.62 25.14
C GLY A 57 -16.04 -19.79 24.76
N ALA A 58 -16.18 -18.46 24.84
CA ALA A 58 -15.05 -17.54 24.70
C ALA A 58 -13.98 -17.81 25.78
N ASN A 59 -12.70 -17.66 25.42
CA ASN A 59 -11.55 -17.86 26.31
C ASN A 59 -11.48 -19.23 27.00
N ARG A 60 -12.19 -20.24 26.49
CA ARG A 60 -12.09 -21.63 26.97
C ARG A 60 -11.24 -22.47 26.03
N PHE A 61 -10.32 -23.24 26.60
CA PHE A 61 -9.43 -24.14 25.88
C PHE A 61 -9.50 -25.55 26.49
N ASP A 62 -10.09 -26.47 25.73
CA ASP A 62 -10.13 -27.88 26.06
C ASP A 62 -9.00 -28.61 25.32
N ARG A 63 -7.97 -28.99 26.08
CA ARG A 63 -6.80 -29.69 25.56
C ARG A 63 -7.17 -31.03 24.90
N GLY A 64 -8.13 -31.77 25.44
CA GLY A 64 -8.52 -33.09 24.92
C GLY A 64 -9.21 -32.99 23.56
N ILE A 65 -10.02 -31.96 23.35
CA ILE A 65 -10.64 -31.64 22.06
C ILE A 65 -9.59 -31.19 21.04
N VAL A 66 -8.70 -30.28 21.45
CA VAL A 66 -7.68 -29.72 20.56
C VAL A 66 -6.65 -30.77 20.14
N VAL A 67 -6.15 -31.60 21.05
CA VAL A 67 -5.18 -32.66 20.74
C VAL A 67 -5.75 -33.69 19.75
N ARG A 68 -7.02 -34.07 19.90
CA ARG A 68 -7.69 -34.98 18.95
C ARG A 68 -7.73 -34.37 17.55
N GLN A 69 -8.07 -33.09 17.44
CA GLN A 69 -8.08 -32.38 16.16
C GLN A 69 -6.68 -32.23 15.54
N ILE A 70 -5.67 -31.89 16.35
CA ILE A 70 -4.27 -31.78 15.90
C ILE A 70 -3.81 -33.11 15.28
N ARG A 71 -4.18 -34.24 15.89
CA ARG A 71 -3.89 -35.58 15.38
C ARG A 71 -4.69 -35.91 14.13
N SER A 72 -6.01 -35.66 14.12
CA SER A 72 -6.86 -35.98 12.96
C SER A 72 -6.53 -35.13 11.73
N LEU A 73 -6.09 -33.89 11.93
CA LEU A 73 -5.64 -32.97 10.87
C LEU A 73 -4.17 -33.15 10.49
N GLN A 74 -3.47 -34.09 11.14
CA GLN A 74 -2.05 -34.41 10.92
C GLN A 74 -1.14 -33.18 10.99
N VAL A 75 -1.42 -32.26 11.92
CA VAL A 75 -0.70 -30.99 12.04
C VAL A 75 0.76 -31.25 12.39
N LEU A 76 1.02 -32.15 13.35
CA LEU A 76 2.39 -32.44 13.82
C LEU A 76 3.22 -33.16 12.77
N GLU A 77 2.63 -34.10 12.05
CA GLU A 77 3.26 -34.82 10.94
C GLU A 77 3.64 -33.86 9.82
N THR A 78 2.75 -32.91 9.50
CA THR A 78 3.04 -31.86 8.52
C THR A 78 4.18 -30.96 8.97
N VAL A 79 4.18 -30.55 10.25
CA VAL A 79 5.27 -29.73 10.82
C VAL A 79 6.59 -30.49 10.78
N ASN A 80 6.60 -31.77 11.14
CA ASN A 80 7.79 -32.61 11.10
C ASN A 80 8.34 -32.77 9.67
N LEU A 81 7.46 -33.02 8.69
CA LEU A 81 7.82 -33.09 7.28
C LEU A 81 8.45 -31.76 6.79
N MET A 82 7.89 -30.62 7.20
CA MET A 82 8.43 -29.30 6.84
C MET A 82 9.75 -28.99 7.55
N ALA A 83 9.93 -29.44 8.80
CA ALA A 83 11.11 -29.18 9.61
C ALA A 83 12.31 -30.05 9.18
N GLY A 84 12.08 -31.32 8.87
CA GLY A 84 13.12 -32.26 8.41
C GLY A 84 13.44 -32.17 6.91
N GLY A 85 12.62 -31.45 6.14
CA GLY A 85 12.75 -31.36 4.68
C GLY A 85 13.15 -29.97 4.17
N PHE A 86 13.02 -29.83 2.85
CA PHE A 86 13.18 -28.56 2.13
C PHE A 86 11.88 -28.16 1.44
N PRO A 87 10.89 -27.64 2.19
CA PRO A 87 9.56 -27.35 1.64
C PRO A 87 9.58 -26.27 0.54
N HIS A 88 10.65 -25.49 0.45
CA HIS A 88 10.79 -24.42 -0.53
C HIS A 88 11.73 -24.80 -1.65
N ARG A 89 11.22 -24.74 -2.88
CA ARG A 89 11.96 -25.02 -4.10
C ARG A 89 11.88 -23.82 -5.03
N MET A 90 13.02 -23.39 -5.57
CA MET A 90 13.07 -22.26 -6.50
C MET A 90 14.10 -22.49 -7.60
N ARG A 91 13.80 -22.07 -8.84
CA ARG A 91 14.78 -22.11 -9.93
C ARG A 91 15.94 -21.16 -9.66
N TYR A 92 17.15 -21.50 -10.12
CA TYR A 92 18.35 -20.64 -9.98
C TYR A 92 18.12 -19.21 -10.43
N LYS A 93 17.54 -19.01 -11.63
CA LYS A 93 17.23 -17.69 -12.17
C LYS A 93 16.28 -16.87 -11.28
N ALA A 94 15.26 -17.52 -10.72
CA ALA A 94 14.33 -16.87 -9.81
C ALA A 94 14.99 -16.53 -8.46
N PHE A 95 15.85 -17.41 -7.94
CA PHE A 95 16.61 -17.16 -6.72
C PHE A 95 17.55 -15.97 -6.88
N ASN A 96 18.40 -15.98 -7.91
CA ASN A 96 19.37 -14.94 -8.16
C ASN A 96 18.67 -13.58 -8.36
N SER A 97 17.65 -13.52 -9.22
CA SER A 97 16.86 -12.29 -9.42
C SER A 97 16.28 -11.72 -8.12
N ARG A 98 15.80 -12.59 -7.22
CA ARG A 98 15.16 -12.19 -5.96
C ARG A 98 16.16 -11.73 -4.89
N TYR A 99 17.31 -12.39 -4.80
CA TYR A 99 18.24 -12.26 -3.67
C TYR A 99 19.63 -11.69 -4.00
N ARG A 100 19.95 -11.38 -5.28
CA ARG A 100 21.28 -10.83 -5.65
C ARG A 100 21.71 -9.59 -4.88
N LEU A 101 20.74 -8.80 -4.39
CA LEU A 101 21.01 -7.58 -3.63
C LEU A 101 21.61 -7.85 -2.24
N LEU A 102 21.59 -9.10 -1.79
CA LEU A 102 22.13 -9.49 -0.48
C LEU A 102 23.65 -9.56 -0.52
N ALA A 103 24.23 -10.13 -1.58
CA ALA A 103 25.68 -10.28 -1.70
C ALA A 103 26.34 -9.01 -2.28
N PRO A 104 27.62 -8.75 -1.96
CA PRO A 104 28.37 -7.66 -2.55
C PRO A 104 28.41 -7.75 -4.07
N PHE A 105 28.20 -6.63 -4.75
CA PHE A 105 28.13 -6.58 -6.21
C PHE A 105 29.41 -7.04 -6.92
N ALA A 106 30.58 -6.83 -6.28
CA ALA A 106 31.88 -7.21 -6.82
C ALA A 106 32.12 -8.73 -6.84
N GLU A 107 31.43 -9.48 -5.97
CA GLU A 107 31.62 -10.94 -5.84
C GLU A 107 30.68 -11.73 -6.76
N LEU A 108 29.73 -11.08 -7.43
CA LEU A 108 28.77 -11.72 -8.32
C LEU A 108 29.21 -11.58 -9.79
N SER A 109 29.33 -12.73 -10.47
CA SER A 109 29.69 -12.80 -11.90
C SER A 109 28.57 -12.24 -12.78
N ARG A 110 27.31 -12.44 -12.38
CA ARG A 110 26.10 -11.91 -13.07
C ARG A 110 25.97 -12.38 -14.53
N THR A 111 26.58 -13.50 -14.86
CA THR A 111 26.46 -14.19 -16.16
C THR A 111 25.57 -15.42 -16.01
N GLU A 112 24.82 -15.80 -17.05
CA GLU A 112 23.91 -16.96 -16.96
C GLU A 112 24.66 -18.28 -16.72
N GLU A 113 25.89 -18.41 -17.23
CA GLU A 113 26.74 -19.59 -17.05
C GLU A 113 27.15 -19.83 -15.59
N LYS A 114 27.37 -18.76 -14.82
CA LYS A 114 27.82 -18.82 -13.42
C LYS A 114 26.69 -18.57 -12.42
N ILE A 115 25.44 -18.70 -12.84
CA ILE A 115 24.29 -18.41 -11.99
C ILE A 115 24.22 -19.32 -10.76
N THR A 116 24.70 -20.56 -10.88
CA THR A 116 24.76 -21.54 -9.80
C THR A 116 25.75 -21.11 -8.73
N ASP A 117 26.92 -20.60 -9.15
CA ASP A 117 27.96 -20.10 -8.26
C ASP A 117 27.49 -18.83 -7.55
N ASP A 118 26.91 -17.87 -8.29
CA ASP A 118 26.31 -16.66 -7.73
C ASP A 118 25.26 -17.00 -6.65
N CYS A 119 24.41 -18.01 -6.90
CA CYS A 119 23.42 -18.45 -5.92
C CYS A 119 24.07 -19.03 -4.65
N LYS A 120 25.17 -19.78 -4.82
CA LYS A 120 25.94 -20.35 -3.70
C LYS A 120 26.60 -19.25 -2.87
N THR A 121 27.21 -18.25 -3.52
CA THR A 121 27.80 -17.08 -2.86
C THR A 121 26.77 -16.30 -2.04
N ILE A 122 25.57 -16.08 -2.61
CA ILE A 122 24.47 -15.41 -1.88
C ILE A 122 24.06 -16.20 -0.62
N LEU A 123 23.95 -17.53 -0.74
CA LEU A 123 23.58 -18.39 0.39
C LEU A 123 24.67 -18.38 1.47
N GLN A 124 25.94 -18.49 1.09
CA GLN A 124 27.08 -18.43 2.01
C GLN A 124 27.13 -17.09 2.75
N TYR A 125 26.97 -15.98 2.02
CA TYR A 125 26.90 -14.65 2.63
C TYR A 125 25.77 -14.55 3.67
N ALA A 126 24.59 -15.09 3.37
CA ALA A 126 23.47 -15.09 4.30
C ALA A 126 23.74 -15.95 5.54
N THR A 127 24.37 -17.13 5.40
CA THR A 127 24.72 -17.99 6.53
C THR A 127 25.82 -17.39 7.40
N ASP A 128 26.81 -16.75 6.80
CA ASP A 128 27.92 -16.11 7.53
C ASP A 128 27.42 -14.93 8.36
N LEU A 129 26.47 -14.16 7.82
CA LEU A 129 25.80 -13.11 8.59
C LEU A 129 24.99 -13.64 9.76
N LEU A 130 24.41 -14.84 9.65
CA LEU A 130 23.71 -15.48 10.75
C LEU A 130 24.69 -15.95 11.82
N ALA A 131 25.78 -16.60 11.42
CA ALA A 131 26.83 -17.06 12.33
C ALA A 131 27.40 -15.89 13.16
N LYS A 132 27.61 -14.72 12.54
CA LYS A 132 28.09 -13.51 13.22
C LYS A 132 27.10 -12.89 14.20
N LYS A 133 25.80 -13.18 14.08
CA LYS A 133 24.73 -12.56 14.89
C LYS A 133 24.31 -13.40 16.10
N GLU A 134 24.96 -14.54 16.38
CA GLU A 134 24.63 -15.48 17.46
C GLU A 134 23.12 -15.72 17.64
N ALA A 135 22.38 -15.72 16.53
CA ALA A 135 20.94 -15.90 16.56
C ALA A 135 20.64 -17.39 16.54
N ILE A 136 20.40 -17.96 17.71
CA ILE A 136 19.88 -19.33 17.88
C ILE A 136 18.45 -19.35 17.35
N SER A 137 18.29 -19.58 16.05
CA SER A 137 16.98 -19.81 15.46
C SER A 137 16.62 -21.27 15.69
N ALA A 138 15.48 -21.53 16.36
CA ALA A 138 14.98 -22.88 16.62
C ALA A 138 14.60 -23.67 15.35
N VAL A 139 14.66 -23.03 14.18
CA VAL A 139 14.30 -23.61 12.88
C VAL A 139 15.56 -23.90 12.09
N SER A 140 15.65 -25.11 11.52
CA SER A 140 16.75 -25.52 10.62
C SER A 140 17.03 -24.45 9.56
N THR A 141 18.30 -24.08 9.39
CA THR A 141 18.79 -23.15 8.36
C THR A 141 19.51 -23.87 7.23
N SER A 142 19.22 -25.16 7.02
CA SER A 142 19.82 -25.96 5.97
C SER A 142 19.32 -25.58 4.57
N TRP A 143 20.17 -25.82 3.57
CA TRP A 143 19.84 -25.64 2.15
C TRP A 143 20.55 -26.70 1.32
N ALA A 144 20.03 -26.97 0.12
CA ALA A 144 20.60 -27.92 -0.82
C ALA A 144 20.47 -27.44 -2.27
N MET A 145 21.48 -27.78 -3.07
CA MET A 145 21.55 -27.43 -4.49
C MET A 145 21.15 -28.65 -5.33
N GLY A 146 20.12 -28.50 -6.16
CA GLY A 146 19.71 -29.52 -7.12
C GLY A 146 20.16 -29.19 -8.55
N LYS A 147 19.85 -30.08 -9.50
CA LYS A 147 20.23 -29.89 -10.92
C LYS A 147 19.73 -28.58 -11.55
N ARG A 148 18.51 -28.14 -11.18
CA ARG A 148 17.86 -26.94 -11.75
C ARG A 148 17.26 -25.98 -10.71
N HIS A 149 17.28 -26.39 -9.45
CA HIS A 149 16.54 -25.73 -8.38
C HIS A 149 17.37 -25.72 -7.11
N ILE A 150 17.13 -24.71 -6.29
CA ILE A 150 17.62 -24.60 -4.92
C ILE A 150 16.48 -25.04 -4.00
N PHE A 151 16.86 -25.80 -2.99
CA PHE A 151 16.00 -26.31 -1.95
C PHE A 151 16.36 -25.63 -0.63
N LEU A 152 15.37 -25.04 0.03
CA LEU A 152 15.56 -24.23 1.22
C LEU A 152 14.67 -24.78 2.34
N SER A 153 15.24 -24.89 3.53
CA SER A 153 14.45 -25.05 4.74
C SER A 153 13.62 -23.79 5.00
N GLU A 154 12.63 -23.88 5.89
CA GLU A 154 11.85 -22.70 6.27
C GLU A 154 12.71 -21.63 6.95
N GLY A 155 13.67 -22.03 7.79
CA GLY A 155 14.53 -21.10 8.54
C GLY A 155 15.42 -20.25 7.64
N ILE A 156 16.13 -20.86 6.68
CA ILE A 156 16.99 -20.10 5.76
C ILE A 156 16.17 -19.20 4.83
N ARG A 157 14.98 -19.64 4.41
CA ARG A 157 14.09 -18.81 3.59
C ARG A 157 13.63 -17.56 4.35
N GLN A 158 13.23 -17.71 5.61
CA GLN A 158 12.84 -16.57 6.45
C GLN A 158 14.00 -15.60 6.66
N LEU A 159 15.22 -16.11 6.89
CA LEU A 159 16.42 -15.30 6.99
C LEU A 159 16.66 -14.48 5.72
N LEU A 160 16.63 -15.12 4.55
CA LEU A 160 16.84 -14.44 3.26
C LEU A 160 15.82 -13.32 3.04
N GLU A 161 14.54 -13.54 3.36
CA GLU A 161 13.52 -12.49 3.25
C GLU A 161 13.71 -11.36 4.26
N LYS A 162 14.11 -11.68 5.50
CA LYS A 162 14.42 -10.67 6.51
C LYS A 162 15.57 -9.77 6.06
N LEU A 163 16.71 -10.36 5.67
CA LEU A 163 17.87 -9.63 5.16
C LEU A 163 17.52 -8.79 3.92
N ARG A 164 16.68 -9.33 3.04
CA ARG A 164 16.23 -8.64 1.82
C ARG A 164 15.40 -7.41 2.15
N ASN A 165 14.48 -7.52 3.10
CA ASN A 165 13.66 -6.40 3.55
C ASN A 165 14.52 -5.33 4.26
N GLU A 166 15.45 -5.75 5.13
CA GLU A 166 16.38 -4.83 5.80
C GLU A 166 17.26 -4.06 4.80
N THR A 167 17.83 -4.75 3.80
CA THR A 167 18.65 -4.10 2.76
C THR A 167 17.84 -3.13 1.91
N ARG A 168 16.62 -3.51 1.51
CA ARG A 168 15.72 -2.63 0.76
C ARG A 168 15.31 -1.41 1.57
N GLN A 169 15.01 -1.58 2.85
CA GLN A 169 14.65 -0.49 3.72
C GLN A 169 15.81 0.50 3.88
N ARG A 170 17.03 0.00 4.10
CA ARG A 170 18.23 0.85 4.15
C ARG A 170 18.45 1.63 2.86
N ALA A 171 18.33 0.98 1.70
CA ALA A 171 18.44 1.64 0.41
C ALA A 171 17.37 2.71 0.20
N ALA A 172 16.11 2.41 0.55
CA ALA A 172 15.01 3.37 0.47
C ALA A 172 15.25 4.59 1.37
N THR A 173 15.67 4.38 2.61
CA THR A 173 16.01 5.48 3.54
C THR A 173 17.13 6.35 2.99
N LEU A 174 18.18 5.76 2.40
CA LEU A 174 19.29 6.50 1.81
C LEU A 174 18.83 7.37 0.63
N ILE A 175 18.06 6.81 -0.29
CA ILE A 175 17.49 7.55 -1.42
C ILE A 175 16.59 8.69 -0.93
N GLN A 176 15.70 8.39 0.02
CA GLN A 176 14.78 9.37 0.59
C GLN A 176 15.52 10.49 1.33
N ALA A 177 16.52 10.17 2.15
CA ALA A 177 17.32 11.13 2.88
C ALA A 177 18.10 12.04 1.91
N THR A 178 18.68 11.45 0.85
CA THR A 178 19.42 12.18 -0.18
C THR A 178 18.51 13.14 -0.93
N TRP A 179 17.34 12.68 -1.37
CA TRP A 179 16.37 13.52 -2.08
C TRP A 179 15.80 14.63 -1.19
N LYS A 180 15.45 14.32 0.07
CA LYS A 180 14.98 15.31 1.05
C LYS A 180 16.07 16.36 1.29
N GLY A 181 17.33 15.94 1.48
CA GLY A 181 18.47 16.83 1.64
C GLY A 181 18.70 17.74 0.44
N TRP A 182 18.68 17.17 -0.78
CA TRP A 182 18.77 17.95 -2.02
C TRP A 182 17.63 18.96 -2.15
N ARG A 183 16.39 18.53 -1.91
CA ARG A 183 15.20 19.39 -1.98
C ARG A 183 15.26 20.55 -0.97
N CYS A 184 15.71 20.29 0.26
CA CYS A 184 15.89 21.34 1.26
C CYS A 184 16.95 22.37 0.82
N ARG A 185 18.10 21.91 0.31
CA ARG A 185 19.16 22.82 -0.19
C ARG A 185 18.70 23.63 -1.40
N TYR A 186 17.98 23.01 -2.34
CA TYR A 186 17.44 23.69 -3.51
C TYR A 186 16.42 24.78 -3.14
N ARG A 187 15.57 24.54 -2.13
CA ARG A 187 14.66 25.56 -1.61
C ARG A 187 15.38 26.66 -0.82
N TRP A 188 16.44 26.32 -0.09
CA TRP A 188 17.21 27.29 0.69
C TRP A 188 17.93 28.33 -0.18
N THR A 189 18.45 27.93 -1.34
CA THR A 189 19.08 28.87 -2.29
C THR A 189 18.08 29.86 -2.90
N THR A 190 16.82 29.48 -3.06
CA THR A 190 15.75 30.39 -3.51
C THR A 190 15.37 31.37 -2.39
N LEU A 191 15.16 30.89 -1.16
CA LEU A 191 14.86 31.74 0.00
C LEU A 191 15.98 32.73 0.36
N ARG A 192 17.24 32.42 0.06
CA ARG A 192 18.38 33.31 0.33
C ARG A 192 18.49 34.47 -0.68
N ARG A 193 17.97 34.32 -1.90
CA ARG A 193 17.90 35.42 -2.88
C ARG A 193 16.80 36.42 -2.55
N ASP A 194 15.75 35.96 -1.87
CA ASP A 194 14.63 36.80 -1.43
C ASP A 194 14.86 37.45 -0.05
N LYS A 195 16.09 37.40 0.50
CA LYS A 195 16.44 38.20 1.68
C LYS A 195 16.80 39.61 1.20
N PRO A 196 16.00 40.65 1.48
CA PRO A 196 16.47 42.02 1.31
C PRO A 196 17.72 42.23 2.18
N ALA A 197 18.64 43.04 1.67
CA ALA A 197 19.85 43.44 2.39
C ALA A 197 19.49 43.92 3.81
N PRO A 198 20.34 43.69 4.82
CA PRO A 198 20.09 44.29 6.13
C PRO A 198 20.06 45.80 5.95
N ASP A 199 18.89 46.39 6.21
CA ASP A 199 18.68 47.83 6.11
C ASP A 199 19.74 48.54 6.96
N GLY A 200 20.56 49.35 6.28
CA GLY A 200 21.42 50.31 6.93
C GLY A 200 20.57 51.28 7.75
N VAL A 201 20.99 51.48 8.99
CA VAL A 201 20.77 52.65 9.85
C VAL A 201 19.44 53.40 9.63
N ALA A 202 18.51 53.15 10.55
CA ALA A 202 17.27 53.89 10.70
C ALA A 202 17.52 55.40 10.91
N ALA A 203 16.91 56.23 10.07
CA ALA A 203 16.55 57.60 10.41
C ALA A 203 15.13 57.90 9.87
N GLY A 204 14.17 57.95 10.80
CA GLY A 204 13.10 58.95 10.74
C GLY A 204 11.81 58.63 9.99
N LYS A 205 10.77 58.43 10.80
CA LYS A 205 9.40 58.98 10.71
C LYS A 205 8.26 58.13 10.08
N ALA A 206 7.27 57.95 10.97
CA ALA A 206 5.82 58.00 10.79
C ALA A 206 5.07 56.81 10.17
N ALA A 207 4.37 56.09 11.06
CA ALA A 207 3.05 55.48 10.81
C ALA A 207 1.95 56.57 10.89
N PRO A 208 0.66 56.39 10.46
CA PRO A 208 -0.06 55.11 10.47
C PRO A 208 -1.14 54.81 9.39
N SER A 209 -1.57 53.54 9.42
CA SER A 209 -2.95 53.03 9.26
C SER A 209 -3.39 52.35 7.93
N ARG A 210 -3.80 51.06 8.10
CA ARG A 210 -4.91 50.30 7.47
C ARG A 210 -4.83 50.09 5.95
N THR A 211 -5.00 48.90 5.34
CA THR A 211 -5.81 47.69 5.60
C THR A 211 -5.39 46.64 4.57
N GLY A 212 -5.50 45.34 4.88
CA GLY A 212 -5.56 44.29 3.84
C GLY A 212 -4.71 43.06 4.13
N ALA A 213 -5.34 42.06 4.76
CA ALA A 213 -4.77 40.75 5.01
C ALA A 213 -4.57 39.95 3.70
N THR A 214 -3.40 39.33 3.54
CA THR A 214 -3.20 38.19 2.63
C THR A 214 -2.56 37.03 3.38
N THR A 215 -3.42 36.23 4.01
CA THR A 215 -3.07 34.95 4.63
C THR A 215 -2.96 33.85 3.56
N GLY A 216 -1.74 33.52 3.13
CA GLY A 216 -1.47 32.28 2.40
C GLY A 216 -1.23 31.11 3.36
N PRO A 217 -1.82 29.91 3.18
CA PRO A 217 -1.66 28.80 4.13
C PRO A 217 -0.29 28.15 3.98
N ARG A 218 0.47 28.13 5.08
CA ARG A 218 1.72 27.37 5.23
C ARG A 218 1.39 25.86 5.18
N PRO A 219 2.14 24.99 4.47
CA PRO A 219 1.82 23.57 4.42
C PRO A 219 2.02 22.89 5.79
N ARG A 220 1.05 22.07 6.20
CA ARG A 220 1.12 21.24 7.42
C ARG A 220 2.32 20.27 7.35
N PRO A 221 3.16 20.15 8.39
CA PRO A 221 4.16 19.10 8.48
C PRO A 221 3.49 17.71 8.51
N GLN A 222 4.02 16.74 7.78
CA GLN A 222 3.59 15.35 7.87
C GLN A 222 3.96 14.79 9.26
N PRO A 223 3.16 13.87 9.85
CA PRO A 223 3.58 13.13 11.03
C PRO A 223 4.92 12.43 10.75
N ILE A 224 5.86 12.52 11.69
CA ILE A 224 7.16 11.85 11.58
C ILE A 224 6.89 10.34 11.63
N ALA A 225 7.00 9.66 10.50
CA ALA A 225 7.01 8.20 10.46
C ALA A 225 8.22 7.70 11.25
N GLY A 226 7.97 7.01 12.37
CA GLY A 226 9.01 6.44 13.22
C GLY A 226 9.01 6.90 14.68
N THR A 227 8.08 7.75 15.12
CA THR A 227 7.90 7.95 16.56
C THR A 227 7.22 6.70 17.15
N PRO A 228 7.87 6.00 18.09
CA PRO A 228 7.25 4.87 18.79
C PRO A 228 5.98 5.36 19.50
N PRO A 229 4.96 4.49 19.69
CA PRO A 229 3.84 4.84 20.56
C PRO A 229 4.37 5.29 21.92
N PRO A 230 3.79 6.34 22.54
CA PRO A 230 4.26 6.84 23.83
C PRO A 230 4.24 5.69 24.84
N ASP A 231 5.35 5.53 25.55
CA ASP A 231 5.50 4.50 26.56
C ASP A 231 4.52 4.80 27.70
N MET A 232 3.70 3.83 28.11
CA MET A 232 2.57 4.04 29.04
C MET A 232 3.03 4.48 30.45
N GLY A 233 4.34 4.54 30.69
CA GLY A 233 4.97 4.95 31.95
C GLY A 233 5.62 6.34 31.96
N GLU A 234 5.82 7.01 30.83
CA GLU A 234 6.43 8.35 30.81
C GLU A 234 5.38 9.44 30.97
N LYS A 235 5.14 9.85 32.22
CA LYS A 235 4.39 11.09 32.49
C LYS A 235 5.22 12.28 32.01
N CYS A 236 4.83 12.87 30.90
CA CYS A 236 5.41 14.11 30.40
C CYS A 236 5.23 15.21 31.48
N ASP A 237 6.33 15.84 31.90
CA ASP A 237 6.33 16.81 33.02
C ASP A 237 5.45 18.02 32.67
N ALA A 238 4.45 18.28 33.51
CA ALA A 238 3.48 19.36 33.32
C ALA A 238 4.16 20.74 33.17
N LYS A 239 5.32 20.95 33.82
CA LYS A 239 6.08 22.20 33.70
C LYS A 239 6.71 22.36 32.31
N ILE A 240 7.21 21.27 31.73
CA ILE A 240 7.80 21.26 30.39
C ILE A 240 6.72 21.55 29.35
N ILE A 241 5.53 20.98 29.52
CA ILE A 241 4.37 21.25 28.65
C ILE A 241 4.02 22.73 28.70
N GLN A 242 3.89 23.31 29.91
CA GLN A 242 3.50 24.71 30.07
C GLN A 242 4.55 25.69 29.53
N GLN A 243 5.85 25.41 29.73
CA GLN A 243 6.94 26.22 29.15
C GLN A 243 6.96 26.14 27.63
N THR A 244 6.73 24.96 27.07
CA THR A 244 6.68 24.77 25.60
C THR A 244 5.48 25.50 25.01
N CYS A 245 4.30 25.39 25.63
CA CYS A 245 3.09 26.11 25.21
C CYS A 245 3.28 27.63 25.26
N ASN A 246 3.87 28.16 26.33
CA ASN A 246 4.18 29.59 26.43
C ASN A 246 5.20 30.05 25.37
N LEU A 247 6.23 29.24 25.09
CA LEU A 247 7.24 29.54 24.07
C LEU A 247 6.64 29.63 22.65
N PHE A 248 5.64 28.79 22.35
CA PHE A 248 4.99 28.73 21.04
C PHE A 248 3.65 29.47 20.96
N GLY A 249 3.20 30.13 22.03
CA GLY A 249 1.92 30.83 22.09
C GLY A 249 0.71 29.93 21.88
N LEU A 250 0.79 28.67 22.34
CA LEU A 250 -0.28 27.68 22.23
C LEU A 250 -1.13 27.70 23.50
N ASP A 251 -2.42 28.01 23.36
CA ASP A 251 -3.39 27.92 24.44
C ASP A 251 -3.83 26.46 24.63
N LEU A 252 -3.67 25.92 25.84
CA LEU A 252 -4.01 24.53 26.19
C LEU A 252 -5.52 24.31 26.33
N GLU A 253 -6.28 25.37 26.62
CA GLU A 253 -7.72 25.29 26.85
C GLU A 253 -8.52 25.47 25.55
N ARG A 254 -7.93 26.11 24.54
CA ARG A 254 -8.63 26.50 23.31
C ARG A 254 -8.03 25.82 22.08
N PRO A 255 -8.71 24.79 21.51
CA PRO A 255 -8.21 24.15 20.30
C PRO A 255 -8.14 25.16 19.15
N PRO A 256 -7.11 25.09 18.29
CA PRO A 256 -6.98 25.99 17.16
C PRO A 256 -8.19 25.83 16.22
N PRO A 257 -8.70 26.93 15.63
CA PRO A 257 -9.88 26.89 14.78
C PRO A 257 -9.65 25.93 13.60
N VAL A 258 -10.62 25.04 13.38
CA VAL A 258 -10.57 24.07 12.28
C VAL A 258 -10.65 24.83 10.96
N PRO A 259 -9.77 24.58 9.99
CA PRO A 259 -9.87 25.22 8.68
C PRO A 259 -11.21 24.84 8.02
N PRO A 260 -11.86 25.79 7.31
CA PRO A 260 -13.12 25.53 6.65
C PRO A 260 -13.00 24.38 5.63
N SER A 261 -14.07 23.60 5.47
CA SER A 261 -14.09 22.48 4.52
C SER A 261 -13.82 22.94 3.09
N ARG A 262 -12.83 22.36 2.42
CA ARG A 262 -12.52 22.64 1.01
C ARG A 262 -13.42 21.85 0.07
N SER A 263 -14.00 22.53 -0.92
CA SER A 263 -14.81 21.92 -1.97
C SER A 263 -13.96 21.02 -2.89
N TYR A 264 -14.58 19.97 -3.44
CA TYR A 264 -13.94 18.98 -4.31
C TYR A 264 -14.94 18.35 -5.28
N THR A 265 -14.45 17.69 -6.34
CA THR A 265 -15.23 16.76 -7.17
C THR A 265 -14.73 15.33 -6.98
N VAL A 266 -15.56 14.35 -7.30
CA VAL A 266 -15.17 12.94 -7.34
C VAL A 266 -15.26 12.45 -8.78
N THR A 267 -14.19 11.83 -9.27
CA THR A 267 -14.19 11.13 -10.57
C THR A 267 -13.67 9.72 -10.37
N GLY A 268 -14.51 8.72 -10.63
CA GLY A 268 -14.23 7.33 -10.24
C GLY A 268 -14.03 7.22 -8.72
N ASN A 269 -12.88 6.70 -8.30
CA ASN A 269 -12.52 6.55 -6.88
C ASN A 269 -11.61 7.68 -6.36
N THR A 270 -11.39 8.74 -7.15
CA THR A 270 -10.42 9.79 -6.82
C THR A 270 -11.13 11.11 -6.49
N LYS A 271 -10.79 11.69 -5.33
CA LYS A 271 -11.19 13.04 -4.92
C LYS A 271 -10.24 14.07 -5.51
N LEU A 272 -10.78 15.02 -6.26
CA LEU A 272 -10.03 16.08 -6.93
C LEU A 272 -10.39 17.42 -6.29
N GLY A 273 -9.40 18.12 -5.73
CA GLY A 273 -9.56 19.50 -5.26
C GLY A 273 -9.56 20.49 -6.41
N TYR A 274 -9.98 21.73 -6.17
CA TYR A 274 -9.88 22.83 -7.13
C TYR A 274 -8.58 23.64 -6.93
N PRO A 275 -8.02 24.25 -8.00
CA PRO A 275 -8.52 24.25 -9.38
C PRO A 275 -8.13 22.98 -10.17
N GLN A 276 -8.92 22.61 -11.19
CA GLN A 276 -8.71 21.43 -12.04
C GLN A 276 -8.73 21.78 -13.52
N THR A 277 -7.87 21.16 -14.32
CA THR A 277 -7.88 21.30 -15.77
C THR A 277 -8.77 20.24 -16.41
N ARG A 278 -9.75 20.66 -17.21
CA ARG A 278 -10.65 19.76 -17.97
C ARG A 278 -10.68 20.13 -19.45
N VAL A 279 -11.17 19.21 -20.28
CA VAL A 279 -11.37 19.42 -21.72
C VAL A 279 -12.87 19.41 -22.01
N MET A 280 -13.33 20.37 -22.81
CA MET A 280 -14.73 20.47 -23.24
C MET A 280 -15.06 19.37 -24.25
N LYS A 281 -16.06 18.53 -23.97
CA LYS A 281 -16.56 17.48 -24.85
C LYS A 281 -17.45 18.00 -25.98
N MET A 282 -18.06 19.17 -25.75
CA MET A 282 -18.98 19.85 -26.66
C MET A 282 -18.95 21.35 -26.36
N SER A 283 -19.42 22.15 -27.30
CA SER A 283 -19.47 23.60 -27.13
C SER A 283 -20.54 24.01 -26.10
N TYR A 284 -20.32 25.08 -25.35
CA TYR A 284 -21.26 25.57 -24.34
C TYR A 284 -21.20 27.11 -24.24
N PRO A 285 -22.34 27.82 -24.16
CA PRO A 285 -23.72 27.34 -24.23
C PRO A 285 -24.13 26.87 -25.65
N GLU A 286 -25.15 26.01 -25.75
CA GLU A 286 -25.67 25.50 -27.05
C GLU A 286 -26.40 26.60 -27.85
N ASP A 287 -27.03 27.55 -27.15
CA ASP A 287 -27.71 28.69 -27.76
C ASP A 287 -26.74 29.87 -27.90
N ALA A 288 -26.08 29.97 -29.04
CA ALA A 288 -25.16 31.07 -29.39
C ALA A 288 -25.90 32.40 -29.70
N SER A 289 -27.03 32.67 -29.04
CA SER A 289 -27.89 33.83 -29.30
C SER A 289 -27.62 35.03 -28.36
N GLY A 290 -26.60 34.95 -27.51
CA GLY A 290 -26.17 36.04 -26.64
C GLY A 290 -24.68 36.37 -26.81
N ASP A 291 -24.32 37.63 -26.57
CA ASP A 291 -22.97 38.22 -26.67
C ASP A 291 -21.98 37.71 -25.58
N GLY A 292 -22.11 36.44 -25.19
CA GLY A 292 -21.41 35.82 -24.06
C GLY A 292 -20.21 34.97 -24.48
N PRO A 293 -19.30 34.65 -23.54
CA PRO A 293 -18.16 33.79 -23.82
C PRO A 293 -18.61 32.36 -24.14
N VAL A 294 -18.23 31.87 -25.32
CA VAL A 294 -18.49 30.50 -25.78
C VAL A 294 -17.26 29.64 -25.56
N PHE A 295 -17.47 28.45 -25.01
CA PHE A 295 -16.48 27.38 -24.98
C PHE A 295 -16.67 26.47 -26.17
N TYR A 296 -15.59 26.12 -26.86
CA TYR A 296 -15.64 25.22 -28.00
C TYR A 296 -15.25 23.78 -27.60
N LYS A 297 -15.81 22.80 -28.32
CA LYS A 297 -15.39 21.39 -28.20
C LYS A 297 -13.86 21.27 -28.38
N GLY A 298 -13.22 20.57 -27.44
CA GLY A 298 -11.76 20.34 -27.42
C GLY A 298 -10.96 21.40 -26.66
N GLU A 299 -11.57 22.51 -26.25
CA GLU A 299 -10.86 23.53 -25.47
C GLU A 299 -10.53 23.05 -24.06
N THR A 300 -9.34 23.43 -23.58
CA THR A 300 -8.91 23.16 -22.22
C THR A 300 -9.36 24.29 -21.31
N VAL A 301 -10.11 23.97 -20.26
CA VAL A 301 -10.71 24.94 -19.34
C VAL A 301 -10.28 24.70 -17.89
N LEU A 302 -10.24 25.77 -17.09
CA LEU A 302 -9.89 25.71 -15.67
C LEU A 302 -11.15 25.73 -14.80
N VAL A 303 -11.40 24.62 -14.11
CA VAL A 303 -12.49 24.50 -13.14
C VAL A 303 -12.00 24.99 -11.78
N VAL A 304 -12.60 26.06 -11.26
CA VAL A 304 -12.18 26.73 -10.02
C VAL A 304 -13.04 26.37 -8.81
N GLY A 305 -14.22 25.78 -9.02
CA GLY A 305 -15.11 25.43 -7.92
C GLY A 305 -16.33 24.60 -8.30
N ALA A 306 -17.05 24.16 -7.27
CA ALA A 306 -18.36 23.54 -7.42
C ALA A 306 -19.40 24.65 -7.62
N SER A 307 -20.29 24.49 -8.59
CA SER A 307 -21.42 25.40 -8.78
C SER A 307 -22.48 25.17 -7.71
N GLN A 308 -23.21 26.22 -7.34
CA GLN A 308 -24.46 26.06 -6.58
C GLN A 308 -25.55 25.36 -7.41
N ARG A 309 -25.47 25.43 -8.75
CA ARG A 309 -26.37 24.70 -9.66
C ARG A 309 -25.98 23.23 -9.67
N ARG A 310 -26.94 22.36 -9.32
CA ARG A 310 -26.74 20.91 -9.31
C ARG A 310 -26.19 20.44 -10.66
N GLY A 311 -25.14 19.62 -10.63
CA GLY A 311 -24.51 19.07 -11.83
C GLY A 311 -23.69 20.08 -12.64
N HIS A 312 -23.39 21.27 -12.14
CA HIS A 312 -22.54 22.25 -12.82
C HIS A 312 -21.24 22.48 -12.05
N LEU A 313 -20.22 22.94 -12.75
CA LEU A 313 -18.94 23.37 -12.20
C LEU A 313 -18.66 24.82 -12.60
N ILE A 314 -17.91 25.54 -11.77
CA ILE A 314 -17.50 26.92 -12.07
C ILE A 314 -16.22 26.86 -12.89
N VAL A 315 -16.30 27.35 -14.11
CA VAL A 315 -15.20 27.39 -15.07
C VAL A 315 -14.78 28.83 -15.27
N GLU A 316 -13.48 29.10 -15.13
CA GLU A 316 -12.90 30.42 -15.37
C GLU A 316 -12.18 30.45 -16.71
N HIS A 317 -12.54 31.40 -17.57
CA HIS A 317 -11.91 31.60 -18.87
C HIS A 317 -12.01 33.06 -19.30
N LYS A 318 -10.88 33.66 -19.70
CA LYS A 318 -10.78 35.06 -20.15
C LYS A 318 -11.52 36.04 -19.23
N ASN A 319 -11.26 35.95 -17.92
CA ASN A 319 -11.87 36.75 -16.84
C ASN A 319 -13.40 36.61 -16.67
N HIS A 320 -14.03 35.59 -17.28
CA HIS A 320 -15.44 35.29 -17.08
C HIS A 320 -15.58 33.94 -16.36
N THR A 321 -16.49 33.89 -15.39
CA THR A 321 -16.86 32.66 -14.69
C THR A 321 -18.20 32.16 -15.22
N LEU A 322 -18.21 30.96 -15.77
CA LEU A 322 -19.42 30.32 -16.30
C LEU A 322 -19.72 29.03 -15.54
N HIS A 323 -21.01 28.75 -15.38
CA HIS A 323 -21.48 27.52 -14.76
C HIS A 323 -21.72 26.50 -15.88
N VAL A 324 -20.81 25.53 -16.01
CA VAL A 324 -20.84 24.54 -17.10
C VAL A 324 -21.25 23.17 -16.55
N PRO A 325 -22.20 22.45 -17.17
CA PRO A 325 -22.56 21.09 -16.77
C PRO A 325 -21.33 20.18 -16.74
N PHE A 326 -21.16 19.37 -15.68
CA PHE A 326 -19.97 18.52 -15.57
C PHE A 326 -19.87 17.48 -16.70
N GLN A 327 -21.01 17.09 -17.30
CA GLN A 327 -21.09 16.12 -18.39
C GLN A 327 -20.48 16.64 -19.70
N PHE A 328 -20.37 17.96 -19.83
CA PHE A 328 -19.80 18.63 -21.01
C PHE A 328 -18.28 18.71 -20.92
N MET A 329 -17.68 18.18 -19.84
CA MET A 329 -16.26 18.25 -19.58
C MET A 329 -15.70 16.90 -19.13
N GLU A 330 -14.50 16.58 -19.59
CA GLU A 330 -13.75 15.42 -19.12
C GLU A 330 -12.39 15.82 -18.55
N LEU A 331 -11.84 14.99 -17.66
CA LEU A 331 -10.48 15.23 -17.17
C LEU A 331 -9.51 15.04 -18.33
N LYS A 332 -8.59 16.00 -18.49
CA LYS A 332 -7.51 15.86 -19.47
C LYS A 332 -6.73 14.58 -19.13
N PRO A 333 -6.64 13.59 -20.04
CA PRO A 333 -5.81 12.42 -19.80
C PRO A 333 -4.38 12.90 -19.61
N THR A 334 -3.80 12.66 -18.44
CA THR A 334 -2.36 12.78 -18.28
C THR A 334 -1.77 11.65 -19.12
N LEU A 335 -1.21 11.99 -20.28
CA LEU A 335 -0.34 11.07 -21.01
C LEU A 335 0.75 10.62 -20.04
N ASN A 336 0.65 9.36 -19.60
CA ASN A 336 1.75 8.69 -18.92
C ASN A 336 2.82 8.46 -19.98
N ILE A 337 3.78 9.38 -20.06
CA ILE A 337 5.09 9.16 -20.69
C ILE A 337 6.04 8.65 -19.61
#